data_AF-A0A419KC34-F1
#
_entry.id   AF-A0A419KC34-F1
#
_cell.length_a   1.000
_cell.length_b   1.000
_cell.length_c   1.000
_cell.angle_alpha   90.00
_cell.angle_beta   90.00
_cell.angle_gamma   90.00
#
_symmetry.space_group_name_H-M   'P 1'
#
loop_
_entity.id
_entity.type
_entity.pdbx_description
1 polymer ?
#
loop_
_entity_poly.entity_id
_entity_poly.type
_entity_poly.pdbx_seq_one_letter_code
_entity_poly.pdbx_strand_id
1 'polypeptide(L)' 'MPKRLVRKLDLEMLLSQVEPHPSPKPSLEQYTIPSDVAATILYVAAYMHNNIVGKTVLDLGCG' A
#
# COMPACT_ATOMS: atom_id res chain seq x y z
N MET A 1 -17.15 7.00 -15.23
CA MET A 1 -17.68 6.52 -13.94
C MET A 1 -17.14 7.41 -12.82
N PRO A 2 -17.95 7.84 -11.85
CA PRO A 2 -17.44 8.61 -10.72
C PRO A 2 -16.43 7.76 -9.93
N LYS A 3 -15.24 8.29 -9.68
CA LYS A 3 -14.23 7.62 -8.85
C LYS A 3 -14.71 7.63 -7.40
N ARG A 4 -15.04 6.47 -6.83
CA ARG A 4 -15.35 6.36 -5.40
C ARG A 4 -14.07 6.57 -4.60
N LEU A 5 -14.01 7.64 -3.81
CA LEU A 5 -12.92 7.90 -2.88
C LEU A 5 -12.99 6.92 -1.71
N VAL A 6 -11.97 6.09 -1.53
CA VAL A 6 -11.77 5.29 -0.30
C VAL A 6 -11.13 6.18 0.74
N ARG A 7 -11.67 6.27 1.97
CA ARG A 7 -11.06 7.06 3.06
C ARG A 7 -9.73 6.42 3.46
N LYS A 8 -8.71 7.23 3.77
CA LYS A 8 -7.38 6.72 4.17
C LYS A 8 -7.46 5.75 5.35
N LEU A 9 -8.29 6.05 6.35
CA LEU A 9 -8.45 5.19 7.52
C LEU A 9 -9.01 3.80 7.16
N ASP A 10 -9.99 3.74 6.26
CA ASP A 10 -10.54 2.45 5.81
C ASP A 10 -9.48 1.64 5.04
N LEU A 11 -8.65 2.32 4.24
CA LEU A 11 -7.53 1.69 3.53
C LEU A 11 -6.47 1.16 4.51
N GLU A 12 -6.11 1.93 5.53
CA GLU A 12 -5.17 1.55 6.58
C GLU A 12 -5.65 0.32 7.37
N MET A 13 -6.93 0.31 7.77
CA MET A 13 -7.55 -0.84 8.42
C MET A 13 -7.57 -2.09 7.55
N LEU A 14 -7.70 -1.94 6.23
CA LEU A 14 -7.63 -3.07 5.30
C LEU A 14 -6.19 -3.59 5.17
N LEU A 15 -5.21 -2.69 5.06
CA LEU A 15 -3.79 -3.04 4.93
C LEU A 15 -3.23 -3.67 6.20
N SER A 16 -3.75 -3.33 7.38
CA SER A 16 -3.32 -3.96 8.64
C SER A 16 -3.68 -5.44 8.76
N GLN A 17 -4.54 -5.96 7.87
CA GLN A 17 -4.87 -7.40 7.78
C GLN A 17 -3.88 -8.18 6.91
N VAL A 18 -2.90 -7.52 6.29
CA VAL A 18 -1.87 -8.20 5.50
C VAL A 18 -0.88 -8.87 6.45
N GLU A 19 -0.76 -10.19 6.34
CA GLU A 19 0.19 -10.96 7.14
C GLU A 19 1.63 -10.58 6.77
N PRO A 20 2.53 -10.44 7.77
CA PRO A 20 3.92 -10.16 7.50
C PRO A 20 4.64 -11.36 6.87
N HIS A 21 5.83 -11.11 6.33
CA HIS A 21 6.65 -12.17 5.76
C HIS A 21 6.90 -13.29 6.82
N PRO A 22 6.57 -14.56 6.55
CA PRO A 22 6.48 -15.61 7.58
C PRO A 22 7.84 -16.02 8.16
N SER A 23 8.93 -15.79 7.43
CA SER A 23 10.31 -16.05 7.89
C SER A 23 11.26 -15.02 7.28
N PRO A 24 11.30 -13.78 7.82
CA PRO A 24 12.05 -12.68 7.23
C PRO A 24 13.55 -12.92 7.31
N LYS A 25 14.27 -12.61 6.23
CA LYS A 25 15.74 -12.64 6.17
C LYS A 25 16.28 -11.23 6.36
N PRO A 26 16.97 -10.93 7.49
CA PRO A 26 17.52 -9.60 7.74
C PRO A 26 18.50 -9.13 6.67
N SER A 27 19.27 -10.04 6.06
CA SER A 27 20.20 -9.71 4.98
C SER A 27 19.55 -9.26 3.67
N LEU A 28 18.23 -9.43 3.55
CA LEU A 28 17.41 -8.93 2.44
C LEU A 28 16.51 -7.77 2.87
N GLU A 29 16.64 -7.29 4.11
CA GLU A 29 15.81 -6.22 4.68
C GLU A 29 14.30 -6.50 4.56
N GLN A 30 13.88 -7.75 4.74
CA GLN A 30 12.47 -8.14 4.66
C GLN A 30 11.68 -7.71 5.91
N TYR A 31 11.20 -6.47 5.91
CA TYR A 31 10.22 -5.97 6.87
C TYR A 31 8.94 -5.58 6.15
N THR A 32 7.80 -5.95 6.73
CA THR A 32 6.50 -5.48 6.22
C THR A 32 6.35 -4.01 6.57
N ILE A 33 6.05 -3.20 5.56
CA ILE A 33 5.81 -1.77 5.75
C ILE A 33 4.64 -1.55 6.72
N PRO A 34 4.74 -0.60 7.68
CA PRO A 34 3.61 -0.24 8.53
C PRO A 34 2.38 0.19 7.73
N SER A 35 1.19 -0.26 8.14
CA SER A 35 -0.06 -0.05 7.40
C SER A 35 -0.43 1.41 7.22
N ASP A 36 -0.11 2.27 8.19
CA ASP A 36 -0.32 3.71 8.15
C ASP A 36 0.53 4.40 7.09
N VAL A 37 1.80 3.97 6.96
CA VAL A 37 2.73 4.44 5.94
C VAL A 37 2.26 3.97 4.56
N ALA A 38 1.92 2.69 4.40
CA ALA A 38 1.40 2.15 3.14
C ALA A 38 0.10 2.83 2.70
N ALA A 39 -0.85 3.04 3.61
CA ALA A 39 -2.10 3.74 3.33
C ALA A 39 -1.84 5.19 2.89
N THR A 40 -0.87 5.86 3.51
CA THR A 40 -0.51 7.24 3.15
C THR A 40 0.09 7.30 1.75
N ILE A 41 1.04 6.43 1.41
CA ILE A 41 1.66 6.35 0.08
C ILE A 41 0.60 6.11 -1.00
N LEU A 42 -0.24 5.08 -0.80
CA LEU A 42 -1.28 4.70 -1.76
C LEU A 42 -2.35 5.78 -1.91
N TYR A 43 -2.77 6.42 -0.81
CA TYR A 43 -3.78 7.47 -0.84
C TYR A 43 -3.28 8.71 -1.62
N VAL A 44 -2.04 9.14 -1.37
CA VAL A 44 -1.39 10.25 -2.08
C VAL A 44 -1.25 9.92 -3.57
N ALA A 45 -0.72 8.75 -3.91
CA ALA A 45 -0.55 8.32 -5.30
C ALA A 45 -1.89 8.20 -6.06
N ALA A 46 -2.92 7.63 -5.43
CA ALA A 46 -4.21 7.42 -6.06
C ALA A 46 -5.01 8.71 -6.26
N TYR A 47 -5.10 9.56 -5.23
CA TYR A 47 -6.06 10.66 -5.19
C TYR A 47 -5.46 12.04 -5.37
N MET A 48 -4.23 12.28 -4.92
CA MET A 48 -3.56 13.57 -5.14
C MET A 48 -2.87 13.60 -6.51
N HIS A 49 -2.28 12.48 -6.93
CA HIS A 49 -1.50 12.42 -8.18
C HIS A 49 -2.18 11.65 -9.33
N ASN A 50 -3.30 10.95 -9.09
CA ASN A 50 -3.98 10.14 -10.12
C ASN A 50 -3.07 9.09 -10.78
N ASN A 51 -2.14 8.49 -10.03
CA ASN A 51 -1.13 7.55 -10.55
C ASN A 51 -1.50 6.06 -10.39
N ILE A 52 -2.62 5.73 -9.76
CA ILE A 52 -3.05 4.33 -9.55
C ILE A 52 -4.23 3.94 -10.45
N VAL A 53 -5.37 4.63 -10.32
CA VAL A 53 -6.62 4.22 -10.99
C VAL A 53 -6.47 4.31 -12.52
N GLY A 54 -6.61 3.17 -13.20
CA GLY A 54 -6.48 3.06 -14.66
C GLY A 54 -5.03 3.11 -15.15
N LYS A 55 -4.06 2.88 -14.26
CA LYS A 55 -2.63 2.82 -14.58
C LYS A 55 -2.08 1.41 -14.33
N THR A 56 -0.98 1.08 -15.00
CA THR A 56 -0.17 -0.10 -14.68
C THR A 56 0.86 0.31 -13.63
N VAL A 57 0.86 -0.37 -12.48
CA VAL A 57 1.76 -0.07 -11.36
C VAL A 57 2.70 -1.27 -11.16
N LEU A 58 3.99 -0.98 -10.95
CA LEU A 58 5.00 -1.98 -10.61
C LEU A 58 5.45 -1.74 -9.17
N ASP A 59 5.40 -2.77 -8.34
CA ASP A 59 5.87 -2.75 -6.95
C ASP A 59 7.19 -3.54 -6.87
N LEU A 60 8.28 -2.82 -6.58
CA LEU A 60 9.63 -3.37 -6.55
C LEU A 60 10.02 -3.68 -5.12
N GLY A 61 10.25 -4.96 -4.82
CA GLY A 61 10.47 -5.40 -3.46
C GLY A 61 9.16 -5.55 -2.68
N CYS A 62 8.09 -6.02 -3.34
CA CYS A 62 6.74 -6.21 -2.80
C CYS A 62 6.61 -7.28 -1.69
N GLY A 63 7.72 -7.72 -1.11
CA GLY A 63 7.77 -8.74 -0.06
C GLY A 63 7.13 -8.28 1.24
#